data_AF-F3UE10-F1
#
_entry.id   AF-F3UE10-F1
#
_cell.length_a   1.000
_cell.length_b   1.000
_cell.length_c   1.000
_cell.angle_alpha   90.00
_cell.angle_beta   90.00
_cell.angle_gamma   90.00
#
_symmetry.space_group_name_H-M   'P 1'
#
loop_
_entity.id
_entity.type
_entity.pdbx_description
1 polymer ?
#
loop_
_entity_poly.entity_id
_entity_poly.type
_entity_poly.pdbx_seq_one_letter_code
_entity_poly.pdbx_strand_id
1 'polypeptide(L)'
;MTRTEYLADLEKYLKKLPRKDYQEAMDYFTEYFDEVGPEGEAAAIAELGSPKEAAHEIMLNLLDKKVEEDNQDSSSSKNTKNIVQIAILSILAAPLAIPLFIVAALLTFVSSSSSLSLL
;
A
#
# COMPACT_ATOMS: atom_id res chain seq x y z
N MET A 1 22.90 29.52 -1.43
CA MET A 1 22.98 28.13 -0.95
C MET A 1 23.79 27.36 -1.97
N THR A 2 24.77 26.59 -1.51
CA THR A 2 25.54 25.65 -2.36
C THR A 2 24.90 24.25 -2.30
N ARG A 3 25.22 23.36 -3.24
CA ARG A 3 24.71 21.97 -3.19
C ARG A 3 25.00 21.29 -1.86
N THR A 4 26.17 21.55 -1.28
CA THR A 4 26.62 20.92 -0.04
C THR A 4 25.77 21.37 1.15
N GLU A 5 25.45 22.65 1.20
CA GLU A 5 24.51 23.18 2.19
C GLU A 5 23.11 22.59 1.99
N TYR A 6 22.66 22.48 0.73
CA TYR A 6 21.35 21.93 0.39
C TYR A 6 21.20 20.49 0.88
N LEU A 7 22.15 19.63 0.52
CA LEU A 7 22.17 18.23 0.90
C LEU A 7 22.30 18.05 2.42
N ALA A 8 23.11 18.88 3.10
CA ALA A 8 23.26 18.81 4.56
C ALA A 8 21.97 19.18 5.30
N ASP A 9 21.18 20.12 4.77
CA ASP A 9 19.87 20.44 5.34
C ASP A 9 18.81 19.40 4.97
N LEU A 10 18.83 18.89 3.74
CA LEU A 10 17.98 17.79 3.30
C LEU A 10 18.17 16.55 4.19
N GLU A 11 19.42 16.17 4.49
CA GLU A 11 19.77 15.08 5.40
C GLU A 11 19.08 15.23 6.78
N LYS A 12 19.11 16.43 7.37
CA LYS A 12 18.48 16.69 8.67
C LYS A 12 16.98 16.48 8.64
N TYR A 13 16.31 16.84 7.55
CA TYR A 13 14.88 16.66 7.37
C TYR A 13 14.53 15.18 7.11
N LEU A 14 15.32 14.51 6.28
CA LEU A 14 15.13 13.11 5.91
C LEU A 14 15.54 12.11 7.00
N LYS A 15 16.25 12.52 8.06
CA LYS A 15 16.65 11.61 9.17
C LYS A 15 15.51 10.85 9.84
N LYS A 16 14.27 11.33 9.67
CA LYS A 16 13.05 10.72 10.20
C LYS A 16 12.57 9.53 9.35
N LEU A 17 13.06 9.38 8.13
CA LEU A 17 12.72 8.29 7.24
C LEU A 17 13.43 6.98 7.66
N PRO A 18 12.89 5.82 7.27
CA PRO A 18 13.60 4.55 7.33
C PRO A 18 14.95 4.65 6.60
N ARG A 19 15.96 3.91 7.07
CA ARG A 19 17.33 4.01 6.50
C ARG A 19 17.39 3.79 4.99
N LYS A 20 16.60 2.86 4.47
CA LYS A 20 16.54 2.55 3.04
C LYS A 20 16.09 3.77 2.24
N ASP A 21 14.93 4.32 2.61
CA ASP A 21 14.31 5.47 1.95
C ASP A 21 15.17 6.72 2.07
N TYR A 22 15.81 6.91 3.23
CA TYR A 22 16.77 7.99 3.47
C TYR A 22 17.95 7.90 2.49
N GLN A 23 18.58 6.72 2.37
CA GLN A 23 19.72 6.54 1.46
C GLN A 23 19.32 6.74 0.01
N GLU A 24 18.21 6.14 -0.41
CA GLU A 24 17.70 6.24 -1.77
C GLU A 24 17.39 7.70 -2.16
N ALA A 25 16.76 8.46 -1.26
CA ALA A 25 16.52 9.88 -1.47
C ALA A 25 17.84 10.68 -1.53
N MET A 26 18.75 10.47 -0.57
CA MET A 26 20.03 11.20 -0.58
C MET A 26 20.88 10.91 -1.80
N ASP A 27 20.93 9.65 -2.25
CA ASP A 27 21.67 9.25 -3.44
C ASP A 27 21.07 9.91 -4.69
N TYR A 28 19.74 9.90 -4.84
CA TYR A 28 19.04 10.54 -5.97
C TYR A 28 19.39 12.03 -6.09
N PHE A 29 19.30 12.78 -4.98
CA PHE A 29 19.62 14.21 -5.01
C PHE A 29 21.12 14.46 -5.24
N THR A 30 21.98 13.61 -4.69
CA THR A 30 23.44 13.73 -4.90
C THR A 30 23.78 13.53 -6.38
N GLU A 31 23.22 12.49 -7.00
CA GLU A 31 23.42 12.19 -8.42
C GLU A 31 22.88 13.31 -9.31
N TYR A 32 21.70 13.85 -9.01
CA TYR A 32 21.14 15.02 -9.71
C TYR A 32 22.09 16.23 -9.66
N PHE A 33 22.64 16.56 -8.49
CA PHE A 33 23.60 17.65 -8.34
C PHE A 33 24.97 17.36 -8.99
N ASP A 34 25.37 16.10 -9.10
CA ASP A 34 26.57 15.71 -9.84
C ASP A 34 26.36 15.85 -11.37
N GLU A 35 25.16 15.55 -11.87
CA GLU A 35 24.80 15.69 -13.29
C GLU A 35 24.78 17.15 -13.76
N VAL A 36 24.18 18.06 -12.98
CA VAL A 36 24.17 19.49 -13.33
C VAL A 36 25.53 20.15 -13.12
N GLY A 37 26.36 19.61 -12.22
CA GLY A 37 27.66 20.15 -11.88
C GLY A 37 27.61 21.55 -11.23
N PRO A 38 28.78 22.13 -10.93
CA PRO A 38 28.89 23.39 -10.18
C PRO A 38 28.24 24.59 -10.86
N GLU A 39 28.11 24.57 -12.19
CA GLU A 39 27.48 25.66 -12.95
C GLU A 39 25.95 25.62 -12.86
N GLY A 40 25.37 24.42 -12.68
CA GLY A 40 23.92 24.22 -12.62
C GLY A 40 23.35 24.13 -11.20
N GLU A 41 24.19 24.13 -10.15
CA GLU A 41 23.72 24.03 -8.75
C GLU A 41 22.66 25.09 -8.40
N ALA A 42 22.89 26.34 -8.79
CA ALA A 42 21.97 27.43 -8.47
C ALA A 42 20.61 27.27 -9.17
N ALA A 43 20.61 26.75 -10.40
CA ALA A 43 19.39 26.46 -11.15
C ALA A 43 18.66 25.26 -10.56
N ALA A 44 19.39 24.18 -10.25
CA ALA A 44 18.87 22.99 -9.60
C ALA A 44 18.21 23.32 -8.25
N ILE A 45 18.84 24.15 -7.41
CA ILE A 45 18.25 24.59 -6.13
C ILE A 45 17.00 25.43 -6.36
N ALA A 46 16.98 26.27 -7.39
CA ALA A 46 15.79 27.07 -7.73
C ALA A 46 14.63 26.21 -8.24
N GLU A 47 14.93 25.13 -8.97
CA GLU A 47 13.94 24.17 -9.49
C GLU A 47 13.39 23.26 -8.39
N LEU A 48 14.28 22.74 -7.53
CA LEU A 48 13.92 21.88 -6.40
C LEU A 48 13.24 22.64 -5.24
N GLY A 49 13.34 23.98 -5.21
CA GLY A 49 12.79 24.80 -4.13
C GLY A 49 13.57 24.67 -2.82
N SER A 50 12.93 24.91 -1.68
CA SER A 50 13.64 24.82 -0.39
C SER A 50 13.91 23.35 0.02
N PRO A 51 15.04 23.03 0.69
CA PRO A 51 15.32 21.66 1.14
C PRO A 51 14.23 21.08 2.04
N LYS A 52 13.52 21.96 2.77
CA LYS A 52 12.39 21.59 3.62
C LYS A 52 11.17 21.16 2.79
N GLU A 53 10.86 21.88 1.72
CA GLU A 53 9.74 21.55 0.82
C GLU A 53 10.02 20.25 0.08
N ALA A 54 11.22 20.11 -0.50
CA ALA A 54 11.63 18.87 -1.15
C ALA A 54 11.56 17.67 -0.19
N ALA A 55 12.08 17.80 1.04
CA ALA A 55 11.96 16.75 2.03
C ALA A 55 10.52 16.41 2.39
N HIS A 56 9.64 17.41 2.49
CA HIS A 56 8.23 17.20 2.79
C HIS A 56 7.51 16.45 1.66
N GLU A 57 7.78 16.81 0.41
CA GLU A 57 7.23 16.13 -0.77
C GLU A 57 7.69 14.67 -0.84
N ILE A 58 8.98 14.41 -0.60
CA ILE A 58 9.52 13.05 -0.48
C ILE A 58 8.76 12.29 0.60
N MET A 59 8.63 12.86 1.81
CA MET A 59 7.91 12.21 2.92
C MET A 59 6.44 11.91 2.59
N LEU A 60 5.75 12.81 1.88
CA LEU A 60 4.36 12.59 1.45
C LEU A 60 4.26 11.48 0.41
N ASN A 61 5.10 11.51 -0.63
CA ASN A 61 5.12 10.49 -1.68
C ASN A 61 5.44 9.10 -1.10
N LEU A 62 6.36 9.02 -0.15
CA LEU A 62 6.67 7.78 0.56
C LEU A 62 5.52 7.30 1.45
N LEU A 63 4.77 8.21 2.07
CA LEU A 63 3.62 7.85 2.90
C LEU A 63 2.49 7.26 2.05
N ASP A 64 2.20 7.85 0.88
CA ASP A 64 1.20 7.31 -0.06
C ASP A 64 1.66 5.97 -0.65
N LYS A 65 2.92 5.87 -1.08
CA LYS A 65 3.47 4.64 -1.66
C LYS A 65 3.47 3.46 -0.67
N LYS A 66 3.64 3.72 0.63
CA LYS A 66 3.54 2.69 1.67
C LYS A 66 2.11 2.20 1.93
N VAL A 67 1.09 2.99 1.58
CA VAL A 67 -0.32 2.53 1.59
C VAL A 67 -0.56 1.55 0.44
N GLU A 68 0.14 1.68 -0.69
CA GLU A 68 0.03 0.74 -1.81
C GLU A 68 0.87 -0.53 -1.62
N GLU A 69 2.10 -0.42 -1.11
CA GLU A 69 2.97 -1.60 -0.87
C GLU A 69 2.45 -2.51 0.27
N ASP A 70 1.74 -1.97 1.27
CA ASP A 70 1.08 -2.78 2.32
C ASP A 70 -0.11 -3.61 1.77
N ASN A 71 -0.55 -3.35 0.53
CA ASN A 71 -1.54 -4.19 -0.15
C ASN A 71 -0.92 -5.37 -0.95
N GLN A 72 0.41 -5.46 -1.08
CA GLN A 72 1.06 -6.57 -1.79
C GLN A 72 1.91 -7.51 -0.91
N ASP A 73 2.44 -7.07 0.24
CA ASP A 73 3.31 -7.93 1.08
C ASP A 73 2.80 -8.25 2.49
N SER A 74 1.62 -7.75 2.87
CA SER A 74 1.08 -7.97 4.21
C SER A 74 -0.29 -8.64 4.18
N SER A 75 -0.28 -9.95 4.36
CA SER A 75 -1.31 -10.69 5.09
C SER A 75 -1.48 -10.22 6.56
N SER A 76 -1.25 -8.94 6.89
CA SER A 76 -1.20 -8.48 8.28
C SER A 76 -1.23 -6.96 8.50
N SER A 77 -2.20 -6.22 7.96
CA SER A 77 -2.71 -5.03 8.67
C SER A 77 -4.08 -4.54 8.17
N LYS A 78 -5.00 -4.40 9.12
CA LYS A 78 -6.26 -3.64 9.08
C LYS A 78 -7.29 -3.96 7.99
N ASN A 79 -8.09 -4.98 8.29
CA ASN A 79 -9.51 -5.03 7.90
C ASN A 79 -10.40 -5.65 9.00
N THR A 80 -10.13 -5.37 10.28
CA THR A 80 -10.96 -5.87 11.39
C THR A 80 -12.42 -5.40 11.30
N LYS A 81 -12.66 -4.20 10.73
CA LYS A 81 -14.02 -3.73 10.44
C LYS A 81 -14.74 -4.62 9.42
N ASN A 82 -14.06 -5.00 8.33
CA ASN A 82 -14.62 -5.92 7.32
C ASN A 82 -14.79 -7.34 7.87
N ILE A 83 -13.87 -7.86 8.70
CA ILE A 83 -13.99 -9.17 9.36
C ILE A 83 -15.19 -9.21 10.32
N VAL A 84 -15.39 -8.19 11.16
CA VAL A 84 -16.54 -8.13 12.07
C VAL A 84 -17.85 -8.05 11.28
N GLN A 85 -17.87 -7.31 10.17
CA GLN A 85 -19.04 -7.23 9.29
C GLN A 85 -19.35 -8.58 8.64
N ILE A 86 -18.33 -9.30 8.16
CA ILE A 86 -18.48 -10.65 7.57
C ILE A 86 -18.94 -11.66 8.64
N ALA A 87 -18.43 -11.58 9.88
CA ALA A 87 -18.85 -12.47 10.96
C ALA A 87 -20.33 -12.25 11.35
N ILE A 88 -20.79 -11.00 11.43
CA ILE A 88 -22.21 -10.67 11.68
C ILE A 88 -23.09 -11.16 10.52
N LEU A 89 -22.65 -10.95 9.28
CA LEU A 89 -23.37 -11.44 8.09
C LEU A 89 -23.45 -12.97 8.08
N SER A 90 -22.40 -13.67 8.49
CA SER A 90 -22.38 -15.14 8.57
C SER A 90 -23.34 -15.68 9.64
N ILE A 91 -23.45 -15.01 10.78
CA ILE A 91 -24.43 -15.37 11.83
C ILE A 91 -25.86 -15.14 11.32
N LEU A 92 -26.07 -14.10 10.51
CA LEU A 92 -27.37 -13.81 9.89
C LEU A 92 -27.71 -14.74 8.71
N ALA A 93 -26.70 -15.24 8.00
CA ALA A 93 -26.87 -16.22 6.92
C ALA A 93 -27.09 -17.65 7.43
N ALA A 94 -26.55 -18.00 8.61
CA ALA A 94 -26.68 -19.34 9.20
C ALA A 94 -28.13 -19.86 9.33
N PRO A 95 -29.14 -19.08 9.78
CA PRO A 95 -30.52 -19.56 9.88
C PRO A 95 -31.19 -19.83 8.52
N LEU A 96 -30.72 -19.22 7.42
CA LEU A 96 -31.22 -19.46 6.06
C LEU A 96 -30.42 -20.53 5.32
N ALA A 97 -29.12 -20.66 5.59
CA ALA A 97 -28.24 -21.61 4.90
C ALA A 97 -28.65 -23.07 5.12
N ILE A 98 -28.96 -23.45 6.37
CA ILE A 98 -29.36 -24.82 6.71
C ILE A 98 -30.66 -25.24 6.01
N PRO A 99 -31.80 -24.51 6.09
CA PRO A 99 -33.01 -24.92 5.39
C PRO A 99 -32.85 -24.93 3.87
N LEU A 100 -32.12 -23.99 3.28
CA LEU A 100 -31.89 -23.93 1.84
C LEU A 100 -31.02 -25.10 1.34
N PHE A 101 -30.01 -25.48 2.12
CA PHE A 101 -29.17 -26.64 1.84
C PHE A 101 -29.96 -27.95 1.91
N ILE A 102 -30.85 -28.10 2.90
CA ILE A 102 -31.73 -29.28 3.02
C ILE A 102 -32.63 -29.40 1.78
N VAL A 103 -33.26 -28.31 1.34
CA VAL A 103 -34.11 -28.32 0.14
C VAL A 103 -33.31 -28.71 -1.10
N ALA A 104 -32.12 -28.15 -1.28
CA ALA A 104 -31.25 -28.49 -2.40
C ALA A 104 -30.82 -29.97 -2.37
N ALA A 105 -30.44 -30.49 -1.20
CA ALA A 105 -30.06 -31.90 -1.03
C ALA A 105 -31.22 -32.86 -1.31
N LEU A 106 -32.45 -32.50 -0.94
CA LEU A 106 -33.63 -33.31 -1.26
C LEU A 106 -33.93 -33.32 -2.76
N LEU A 107 -33.78 -32.19 -3.45
CA LEU A 107 -33.97 -32.11 -4.91
C LEU A 107 -32.95 -32.95 -5.67
N THR A 108 -31.67 -32.89 -5.28
CA THR A 108 -30.62 -33.70 -5.92
C THR A 108 -30.80 -35.19 -5.60
N PHE A 109 -31.20 -35.54 -4.38
CA PHE A 109 -31.48 -36.92 -3.99
C PHE A 109 -32.68 -37.49 -4.75
N VAL A 110 -33.79 -36.75 -4.87
CA VAL A 110 -34.96 -37.15 -5.66
C VAL A 110 -34.63 -37.32 -7.14
N SER A 111 -33.82 -36.43 -7.71
CA SER A 111 -33.42 -36.53 -9.12
C SER A 111 -32.54 -37.78 -9.37
N SER A 112 -31.68 -38.11 -8.42
CA SER A 112 -30.84 -39.32 -8.44
C SER A 112 -31.65 -40.61 -8.22
N SER A 113 -32.62 -40.63 -7.31
CA SER A 113 -33.48 -41.80 -7.09
C SER A 113 -34.45 -42.05 -8.25
N SER A 114 -34.91 -40.99 -8.92
CA SER A 114 -35.75 -41.08 -10.12
C SER A 114 -35.01 -41.68 -11.32
N SER A 115 -33.70 -41.42 -11.43
CA SER A 115 -32.86 -42.00 -12.49
C SER A 115 -32.46 -43.46 -12.21
N LEU A 116 -32.47 -43.90 -10.95
CA LEU A 116 -32.24 -45.30 -10.58
C LEU A 116 -33.50 -46.20 -10.71
N SER A 117 -34.70 -45.62 -10.74
CA SER A 117 -35.97 -46.36 -10.87
C SER A 117 -36.43 -46.54 -12.34
N LEU A 118 -35.65 -46.03 -13.31
CA LEU A 118 -35.90 -46.13 -14.76
C LEU A 118 -34.86 -46.98 -15.51
N LEU A 119 -33.98 -47.69 -14.78
CA LEU A 119 -33.04 -48.68 -15.31
C LEU A 119 -33.45 -50.09 -14.86
#